data_AF-A0A9D4ZDN1-F1
#
_entry.id   AF-A0A9D4ZDN1-F1
#
_cell.length_a   1.000
_cell.length_b   1.000
_cell.length_c   1.000
_cell.angle_alpha   90.00
_cell.angle_beta   90.00
_cell.angle_gamma   90.00
#
_symmetry.space_group_name_H-M   'P 1'
#
loop_
_entity.id
_entity.type
_entity.pdbx_description
1 polymer ?
#
loop_
_entity_poly.entity_id
_entity_poly.type
_entity_poly.pdbx_seq_one_letter_code
_entity_poly.pdbx_strand_id
1 'polypeptide(L)'
;MAGSVSMRSSLSFRCSSFVSPALSLQLPPPQRVCVAVRPLVVRPLASRVCDMTGKRRNNGYKVSHSNHRTKKLQQVNLQYKRLWWEQGKRFVRMRISTKALKTIDKKGLQQVAKENGINLNKF
;
A
#
# COMPACT_ATOMS: atom_id res chain seq x y z
N MET A 1 -34.34 -27.07 63.61
CA MET A 1 -35.03 -28.37 63.46
C MET A 1 -36.51 -28.08 63.22
N ALA A 2 -37.15 -28.84 62.32
CA ALA A 2 -38.43 -28.58 61.62
C ALA A 2 -38.35 -27.42 60.61
N GLY A 3 -38.44 -27.57 59.28
CA GLY A 3 -38.84 -28.70 58.44
C GLY A 3 -40.33 -28.65 58.11
N SER A 4 -40.68 -28.22 56.89
CA SER A 4 -41.81 -28.69 56.05
C SER A 4 -42.21 -27.57 55.06
N VAL A 5 -41.96 -27.70 53.74
CA VAL A 5 -42.79 -28.40 52.73
C VAL A 5 -44.04 -27.61 52.32
N SER A 6 -44.31 -27.59 51.01
CA SER A 6 -45.63 -27.56 50.34
C SER A 6 -45.81 -26.33 49.44
N MET A 7 -45.50 -26.44 48.15
CA MET A 7 -46.35 -26.95 47.05
C MET A 7 -47.37 -25.92 46.53
N ARG A 8 -47.07 -25.50 45.29
CA ARG A 8 -47.97 -25.40 44.12
C ARG A 8 -49.36 -24.79 44.34
N SER A 9 -49.59 -23.69 43.62
CA SER A 9 -50.86 -23.49 42.93
C SER A 9 -50.67 -22.60 41.69
N SER A 10 -50.67 -23.31 40.57
CA SER A 10 -51.04 -22.81 39.25
C SER A 10 -52.37 -22.07 39.28
N LEU A 11 -52.47 -20.93 38.59
CA LEU A 11 -53.42 -20.71 37.47
C LEU A 11 -53.44 -19.22 37.05
N SER A 12 -52.90 -19.01 35.85
CA SER A 12 -53.34 -18.11 34.77
C SER A 12 -54.27 -16.93 35.12
N PHE A 13 -53.80 -15.70 34.84
CA PHE A 13 -54.66 -14.64 34.31
C PHE A 13 -53.98 -13.86 33.19
N ARG A 14 -54.84 -13.46 32.26
CA ARG A 14 -54.59 -12.94 30.93
C ARG A 14 -53.95 -11.53 30.95
N CYS A 15 -53.10 -11.31 29.95
CA CYS A 15 -53.11 -10.17 29.03
C CYS A 15 -53.30 -8.77 29.64
N SER A 16 -52.25 -7.95 29.60
CA SER A 16 -52.29 -6.71 28.82
C SER A 16 -50.96 -5.95 28.86
N SER A 17 -50.52 -5.61 27.65
CA SER A 17 -49.67 -4.47 27.29
C SER A 17 -48.21 -4.46 27.76
N PHE A 18 -47.43 -3.82 26.90
CA PHE A 18 -45.99 -3.57 26.95
C PHE A 18 -45.13 -4.60 26.21
N VAL A 19 -44.11 -4.03 25.55
CA VAL A 19 -43.10 -4.65 24.69
C VAL A 19 -43.59 -4.82 23.24
N SER A 20 -43.06 -4.15 22.21
CA SER A 20 -42.06 -3.10 22.04
C SER A 20 -42.24 -2.55 20.62
N PRO A 21 -41.91 -1.27 20.34
CA PRO A 21 -41.87 -0.78 18.98
C PRO A 21 -40.81 -1.56 18.19
N ALA A 22 -41.15 -1.80 16.92
CA ALA A 22 -40.29 -2.39 15.92
C ALA A 22 -38.91 -1.70 15.91
N LEU A 23 -37.90 -2.39 16.44
CA LEU A 23 -36.52 -2.13 16.05
C LEU A 23 -36.20 -3.11 14.92
N SER A 24 -36.77 -2.84 13.76
CA SER A 24 -36.24 -3.35 12.50
C SER A 24 -34.79 -2.89 12.42
N LEU A 25 -33.86 -3.79 12.73
CA LEU A 25 -32.46 -3.65 12.38
C LEU A 25 -32.38 -3.62 10.85
N GLN A 26 -32.58 -2.42 10.29
CA GLN A 26 -32.14 -2.09 8.96
C GLN A 26 -30.61 -2.15 9.03
N LEU A 27 -30.05 -3.33 8.74
CA LEU A 27 -28.64 -3.42 8.40
C LEU A 27 -28.42 -2.39 7.28
N PRO A 28 -27.53 -1.41 7.45
CA PRO A 28 -27.18 -0.54 6.34
C PRO A 28 -26.70 -1.45 5.22
N PRO A 29 -27.16 -1.26 3.97
CA PRO A 29 -26.65 -2.04 2.85
C PRO A 29 -25.12 -1.93 2.89
N PRO A 30 -24.37 -3.02 2.65
CA PRO A 30 -22.92 -2.91 2.55
C PRO A 30 -22.68 -1.86 1.49
N GLN A 31 -22.24 -0.67 1.92
CA GLN A 31 -21.75 0.32 1.00
C GLN A 31 -20.63 -0.42 0.31
N ARG A 32 -20.88 -0.78 -0.95
CA ARG A 32 -19.89 -1.28 -1.87
C ARG A 32 -18.96 -0.08 -2.01
N VAL A 33 -18.03 0.04 -1.07
CA VAL A 33 -16.89 0.90 -1.25
C VAL A 33 -16.17 0.21 -2.38
N CYS A 34 -16.49 0.63 -3.60
CA CYS A 34 -15.62 0.49 -4.74
C CYS A 34 -14.39 1.31 -4.36
N VAL A 35 -13.57 0.78 -3.44
CA VAL A 35 -12.20 1.24 -3.32
C VAL A 35 -11.66 0.90 -4.69
N ALA A 36 -11.57 1.92 -5.53
CA ALA A 36 -10.68 1.90 -6.66
C ALA A 36 -9.28 1.73 -6.06
N VAL A 37 -8.94 0.50 -5.69
CA VAL A 37 -7.57 0.08 -5.52
C VAL A 37 -7.04 0.20 -6.92
N ARG A 38 -6.55 1.40 -7.26
CA ARG A 38 -5.78 1.64 -8.47
C ARG A 38 -4.79 0.48 -8.50
N PRO A 39 -4.87 -0.44 -9.48
CA PRO A 39 -3.95 -1.56 -9.51
C PRO A 39 -2.56 -0.94 -9.53
N LEU A 40 -1.76 -1.29 -8.51
CA LEU A 40 -0.40 -0.81 -8.36
C LEU A 40 0.27 -1.01 -9.70
N VAL A 41 0.67 0.10 -10.33
CA VAL A 41 1.35 0.14 -11.63
C VAL A 41 2.39 -0.98 -11.68
N VAL A 42 2.04 -2.09 -12.32
CA VAL A 42 2.96 -3.17 -12.62
C VAL A 42 3.77 -2.63 -13.78
N ARG A 43 4.83 -1.87 -13.47
CA ARG A 43 5.77 -1.42 -14.50
C ARG A 43 6.33 -2.69 -15.14
N PRO A 44 6.22 -2.88 -16.46
CA PRO A 44 6.74 -4.07 -17.10
C PRO A 44 8.24 -4.18 -16.80
N LEU A 45 8.65 -5.38 -16.41
CA LEU A 45 9.99 -5.76 -15.94
C LEU A 45 11.13 -5.36 -16.91
N ALA A 46 10.78 -5.06 -18.18
CA ALA A 46 11.72 -4.68 -19.25
C ALA A 46 12.05 -3.18 -19.36
N SER A 47 11.38 -2.27 -18.63
CA SER A 47 11.65 -0.83 -18.76
C SER A 47 12.84 -0.39 -17.89
N ARG A 48 13.88 0.26 -18.47
CA ARG A 48 15.03 0.82 -17.73
C ARG A 48 14.62 2.07 -16.95
N VAL A 49 14.03 1.87 -15.77
CA VAL A 49 13.53 2.92 -14.87
C VAL A 49 14.07 2.67 -13.46
N CYS A 50 14.46 3.75 -12.78
CA CYS A 50 14.84 3.71 -11.36
C CYS A 50 13.61 3.44 -10.49
N ASP A 51 13.70 2.48 -9.57
CA ASP A 51 12.58 2.10 -8.71
C ASP A 51 12.23 3.20 -7.70
N MET A 52 13.23 3.89 -7.14
CA MET A 52 13.06 4.94 -6.14
C MET A 52 12.65 6.30 -6.70
N THR A 53 13.30 6.76 -7.78
CA THR A 53 13.08 8.13 -8.30
C THR A 53 12.28 8.14 -9.60
N GLY A 54 12.01 6.98 -10.20
CA GLY A 54 11.31 6.92 -11.48
C GLY A 54 12.07 7.49 -12.67
N LYS A 55 13.38 7.79 -12.54
CA LYS A 55 14.20 8.31 -13.65
C LYS A 55 14.19 7.36 -14.84
N ARG A 56 13.95 7.91 -16.03
CA ARG A 56 13.84 7.19 -17.31
C ARG A 56 14.95 7.61 -18.27
N ARG A 57 15.10 6.85 -19.36
CA ARG A 57 16.00 7.21 -20.47
C ARG A 57 15.65 8.59 -21.03
N ASN A 58 16.65 9.33 -21.47
CA ASN A 58 16.48 10.57 -22.19
C ASN A 58 16.68 10.34 -23.70
N ASN A 59 15.94 11.06 -24.53
CA ASN A 59 16.14 11.09 -25.98
C ASN A 59 17.24 12.11 -26.29
N GLY A 60 18.30 11.71 -27.00
CA GLY A 60 19.40 12.59 -27.37
C GLY A 60 19.94 12.32 -28.76
N TYR A 61 21.05 12.97 -29.10
CA TYR A 61 21.75 12.77 -30.36
C TYR A 61 23.22 12.42 -30.14
N LYS A 62 23.80 11.66 -31.07
CA LYS A 62 25.24 11.64 -31.32
C LYS A 62 25.51 12.69 -32.39
N VAL A 63 26.38 13.65 -32.11
CA VAL A 63 26.78 14.68 -33.08
C VAL A 63 28.19 14.33 -33.54
N SER A 64 28.42 14.31 -34.85
CA SER A 64 29.75 14.12 -35.44
C SER A 64 30.50 15.45 -35.56
N HIS A 65 31.78 15.41 -35.93
CA HIS A 65 32.58 16.61 -36.16
C HIS A 65 31.99 17.50 -37.28
N SER A 66 31.40 16.89 -38.31
CA SER A 66 30.66 17.58 -39.37
C SER A 66 29.21 17.96 -38.98
N ASN A 67 28.85 17.89 -37.70
CA ASN A 67 27.53 18.20 -37.16
C ASN A 67 26.36 17.31 -37.65
N HIS A 68 26.63 16.16 -38.28
CA HIS A 68 25.58 15.18 -38.57
C HIS A 68 25.01 14.60 -37.25
N ARG A 69 23.68 14.64 -37.09
CA ARG A 69 22.96 14.26 -35.87
C ARG A 69 22.25 12.93 -36.01
N THR A 70 22.75 11.91 -35.33
CA THR A 70 22.11 10.58 -35.27
C THR A 70 21.32 10.45 -33.96
N LYS A 71 20.06 10.01 -34.02
CA LYS A 71 19.23 9.77 -32.82
C LYS A 71 19.87 8.70 -31.94
N LYS A 72 19.94 8.93 -30.63
CA LYS A 72 20.36 7.91 -29.65
C LYS A 72 19.58 8.05 -28.35
N LEU A 73 19.46 6.93 -27.62
CA LEU A 73 18.86 6.92 -26.30
C LEU A 73 19.95 7.00 -25.23
N GLN A 74 19.89 8.02 -24.37
CA GLN A 74 20.75 8.13 -23.20
C GLN A 74 20.13 7.33 -22.06
N GLN A 75 20.76 6.20 -21.73
CA GLN A 75 20.27 5.30 -20.68
C GLN A 75 20.61 5.83 -19.28
N VAL A 76 19.77 5.49 -18.30
CA VAL A 76 20.06 5.76 -16.90
C VAL A 76 21.09 4.75 -16.40
N ASN A 77 22.08 5.22 -15.63
CA ASN A 77 23.02 4.35 -14.92
C ASN A 77 22.31 3.68 -13.73
N LEU A 78 21.68 2.54 -13.99
CA LEU A 78 20.95 1.72 -13.03
C LEU A 78 21.83 0.57 -12.53
N GLN A 79 21.78 0.32 -11.23
CA GLN A 79 22.55 -0.74 -10.58
C GLN A 79 21.64 -1.54 -9.65
N TYR A 80 21.83 -2.86 -9.58
CA TYR A 80 21.18 -3.68 -8.57
C TYR A 80 21.92 -3.52 -7.24
N LYS A 81 21.24 -2.99 -6.23
CA LYS A 81 21.82 -2.79 -4.90
C LYS A 81 20.88 -3.30 -3.81
N ARG A 82 21.50 -3.72 -2.71
CA ARG A 82 20.84 -4.08 -1.46
C ARG A 82 20.93 -2.88 -0.53
N LEU A 83 19.79 -2.37 -0.09
CA LEU A 83 19.72 -1.30 0.90
C LEU A 83 19.17 -1.84 2.21
N TRP A 84 19.74 -1.41 3.32
CA TRP A 84 19.24 -1.76 4.65
C TRP A 84 18.04 -0.87 5.01
N TRP A 85 16.98 -1.48 5.53
CA TRP A 85 15.78 -0.77 5.97
C TRP A 85 15.55 -1.00 7.47
N GLU A 86 15.66 0.08 8.25
CA GLU A 86 15.63 0.01 9.72
C GLU A 86 14.30 -0.49 10.27
N GLN A 87 13.16 -0.03 9.72
CA GLN A 87 11.84 -0.38 10.25
C GLN A 87 11.49 -1.85 10.04
N GLY A 88 11.81 -2.39 8.87
CA GLY A 88 11.57 -3.80 8.55
C GLY A 88 12.73 -4.72 8.89
N LYS A 89 13.82 -4.20 9.46
CA LYS A 89 15.08 -4.91 9.81
C LYS A 89 15.53 -5.89 8.72
N ARG A 90 15.45 -5.46 7.46
CA ARG A 90 15.72 -6.31 6.30
C ARG A 90 16.45 -5.55 5.20
N PHE A 91 17.11 -6.32 4.33
CA PHE A 91 17.65 -5.78 3.09
C PHE A 91 16.58 -5.74 2.00
N VAL A 92 16.50 -4.63 1.30
CA VAL A 92 15.64 -4.43 0.13
C VAL A 92 16.50 -4.48 -1.13
N ARG A 93 16.15 -5.36 -2.08
CA ARG A 93 16.84 -5.48 -3.38
C ARG A 93 16.07 -4.68 -4.42
N MET A 94 16.71 -3.69 -5.04
CA MET A 94 16.07 -2.87 -6.06
C MET A 94 17.07 -2.34 -7.09
N ARG A 95 16.56 -1.88 -8.23
CA ARG A 95 17.35 -1.22 -9.28
C ARG A 95 17.34 0.28 -9.05
N ILE A 96 18.50 0.80 -8.66
CA ILE A 96 18.65 2.18 -8.23
C ILE A 96 19.57 2.91 -9.17
N SER A 97 19.22 4.15 -9.52
CA SER A 97 20.14 5.05 -10.21
C SER A 97 21.24 5.54 -9.27
N THR A 98 22.47 5.70 -9.76
CA THR A 98 23.60 6.18 -8.93
C THR A 98 23.34 7.53 -8.25
N LYS A 99 22.56 8.42 -8.89
CA LYS A 99 22.14 9.68 -8.28
C LYS A 99 21.19 9.48 -7.10
N ALA A 100 20.30 8.49 -7.17
CA ALA A 100 19.40 8.16 -6.08
C ALA A 100 20.15 7.55 -4.90
N LEU A 101 21.18 6.72 -5.13
CA LEU A 101 22.08 6.24 -4.08
C LEU A 101 22.69 7.42 -3.31
N LYS A 102 23.27 8.41 -4.01
CA LYS A 102 23.80 9.63 -3.38
C LYS A 102 22.76 10.40 -2.56
N THR A 103 21.49 10.40 -2.97
CA THR A 103 20.42 11.05 -2.21
C THR A 103 20.06 10.25 -0.96
N ILE A 104 20.05 8.92 -1.05
CA ILE A 104 19.82 8.02 0.10
C ILE A 104 20.94 8.18 1.12
N ASP A 105 22.20 8.28 0.69
CA ASP A 105 23.33 8.47 1.59
C ASP A 105 23.24 9.81 2.36
N LYS A 106 22.63 10.83 1.74
CA LYS A 106 22.49 12.18 2.35
C LYS A 106 21.26 12.33 3.26
N LYS A 107 20.11 11.81 2.86
CA LYS A 107 18.82 12.01 3.54
C LYS A 107 18.35 10.78 4.33
N GLY A 108 18.92 9.62 4.06
CA GLY A 108 18.43 8.33 4.54
C GLY A 108 17.32 7.75 3.66
N LEU A 109 17.15 6.43 3.74
CA LEU A 109 16.22 5.67 2.89
C LEU A 109 14.75 6.05 3.12
N GLN A 110 14.36 6.22 4.39
CA GLN A 110 12.97 6.48 4.79
C GLN A 110 12.45 7.80 4.25
N GLN A 111 13.25 8.85 4.37
CA GLN A 111 12.88 10.19 3.92
C GLN A 111 12.69 10.19 2.41
N VAL A 112 13.60 9.58 1.66
CA VAL A 112 13.50 9.48 0.20
C VAL A 112 12.29 8.65 -0.22
N ALA A 113 11.99 7.55 0.48
CA ALA A 113 10.80 6.74 0.20
C ALA A 113 9.50 7.52 0.43
N LYS A 114 9.43 8.31 1.51
CA LYS A 114 8.29 9.19 1.82
C LYS A 114 8.11 10.29 0.78
N GLU A 115 9.20 10.96 0.37
CA GLU A 115 9.18 12.01 -0.67
C GLU A 115 8.63 11.49 -2.00
N ASN A 116 8.97 10.25 -2.37
CA ASN A 116 8.54 9.65 -3.64
C ASN A 116 7.24 8.83 -3.53
N GLY A 117 6.65 8.70 -2.33
CA GLY A 117 5.42 7.95 -2.08
C GLY A 117 5.52 6.44 -2.35
N ILE A 118 6.65 5.83 -2.00
CA ILE A 118 6.96 4.42 -2.35
C ILE A 118 6.82 3.50 -1.15
N ASN A 119 6.12 2.38 -1.36
CA ASN A 119 6.00 1.29 -0.39
C ASN A 119 7.22 0.35 -0.49
N LEU A 120 8.07 0.35 0.54
CA LEU A 120 9.29 -0.47 0.59
C LEU A 120 9.01 -1.98 0.70
N ASN A 121 7.82 -2.39 1.15
CA ASN A 121 7.37 -3.79 1.25
C ASN A 121 7.14 -4.49 -0.10
N LYS A 122 7.08 -3.73 -1.19
CA LYS A 122 6.86 -4.29 -2.54
C LYS A 122 8.09 -5.02 -3.11
N PHE A 123 9.27 -4.75 -2.55
CA PHE A 123 10.57 -5.23 -3.02
C PHE A 123 11.19 -6.20 -2.02
#